data_AF-A0A067L5C5-F1
#
_entry.id   AF-A0A067L5C5-F1
#
_cell.length_a   1.000
_cell.length_b   1.000
_cell.length_c   1.000
_cell.angle_alpha   90.00
_cell.angle_beta   90.00
_cell.angle_gamma   90.00
#
_symmetry.space_group_name_H-M   'P 1'
#
loop_
_entity.id
_entity.type
_entity.pdbx_description
1 polymer ?
#
loop_
_entity_poly.entity_id
_entity_poly.type
_entity_poly.pdbx_seq_one_letter_code
_entity_poly.pdbx_strand_id
1 'polypeptide(L)'
;MKLVGKVGDLYRIVGSREESSDDEEAEDAGATNMEEGNPTPFPAFGTSSGAGTSGVAPSFQGASNMSNDEVLTRMMSRIDMFDTRLNGMESMIVDKFQSKEIMHGSLESLIDTIQGQYQGIADQLQTIIQLLQPHPPSPPES
;
A
#
# COMPACT_ATOMS: atom_id res chain seq x y z
N MET A 1 -4.93 15.67 16.48
CA MET A 1 -4.35 14.31 16.55
C MET A 1 -3.41 14.24 17.76
N LYS A 2 -3.48 13.22 18.62
CA LYS A 2 -2.55 13.03 19.74
C LYS A 2 -1.43 12.09 19.30
N LEU A 3 -0.18 12.56 19.36
CA LEU A 3 0.99 11.72 19.11
C LEU A 3 1.24 10.84 20.35
N VAL A 4 1.29 9.53 20.14
CA VAL A 4 1.73 8.56 21.15
C VAL A 4 3.17 8.18 20.82
N GLY A 5 4.08 8.40 21.79
CA GLY A 5 5.47 7.97 21.70
C GLY A 5 5.68 6.65 22.43
N LYS A 6 6.47 5.75 21.84
CA LYS A 6 6.91 4.50 22.48
C LYS A 6 8.30 4.71 23.07
N VAL A 7 8.48 4.45 24.36
CA VAL A 7 9.79 4.44 25.01
C VAL A 7 9.95 3.11 25.74
N GLY A 8 10.77 2.21 25.19
CA GLY A 8 10.84 0.82 25.64
C GLY A 8 9.53 0.09 25.38
N ASP A 9 9.02 -0.63 26.38
CA ASP A 9 7.77 -1.42 26.30
C ASP A 9 6.52 -0.71 26.84
N LEU A 10 6.62 0.57 27.21
CA LEU A 10 5.49 1.36 27.71
C LEU A 10 5.16 2.55 26.80
N TYR A 11 3.87 2.75 26.54
CA TYR A 11 3.35 3.86 25.74
C TYR A 11 2.90 5.00 26.66
N ARG A 12 3.38 6.23 26.41
CA ARG A 12 2.92 7.43 27.13
C ARG A 12 2.43 8.47 26.14
N ILE A 13 1.29 9.10 26.45
CA ILE A 13 0.70 10.18 25.66
C ILE A 13 1.60 11.42 25.85
N VAL A 14 2.22 11.88 24.76
CA VAL A 14 3.01 13.11 24.75
C VAL A 14 2.07 14.24 24.28
N GLY A 15 1.93 15.27 25.12
CA GLY A 15 0.97 16.36 24.92
C GLY A 15 1.17 17.12 23.60
N SER A 16 0.06 17.60 23.04
CA SER A 16 -0.01 18.40 21.82
C SER A 16 0.54 19.81 22.03
N ARG A 17 1.46 20.24 21.16
CA ARG A 17 1.89 21.65 21.04
C ARG A 17 0.72 22.45 20.45
N GLU A 18 0.22 23.36 21.26
CA GLU A 18 -0.67 24.44 20.86
C GLU A 18 0.14 25.48 20.08
N GLU A 19 -0.20 25.69 18.81
CA GLU A 19 0.36 26.77 17.99
C GLU A 19 -0.78 27.39 17.20
N SER A 20 -1.23 28.53 17.71
CA SER A 20 -2.08 29.48 17.03
C SER A 20 -1.24 30.30 16.06
N SER A 21 -1.64 30.37 14.78
CA SER A 21 -1.45 31.59 13.99
C SER A 21 -2.55 31.69 12.95
N ASP A 22 -3.19 32.85 12.98
CA ASP A 22 -4.21 33.35 12.08
C ASP A 22 -3.58 33.80 10.75
N ASP A 23 -4.43 33.82 9.72
CA ASP A 23 -4.49 34.83 8.64
C ASP A 23 -4.08 34.52 7.18
N GLU A 24 -5.01 34.99 6.33
CA GLU A 24 -5.04 35.39 4.90
C GLU A 24 -5.28 34.47 3.68
N GLU A 25 -6.28 34.94 2.92
CA GLU A 25 -6.85 34.53 1.63
C GLU A 25 -5.85 34.34 0.47
N ALA A 26 -6.22 33.43 -0.46
CA ALA A 26 -6.29 33.74 -1.89
C ALA A 26 -7.14 32.67 -2.61
N GLU A 27 -8.28 33.12 -3.15
CA GLU A 27 -9.07 32.43 -4.18
C GLU A 27 -8.29 32.42 -5.50
N ASP A 28 -8.15 31.28 -6.18
CA ASP A 28 -8.12 31.24 -7.65
C ASP A 28 -8.57 29.88 -8.20
N ALA A 29 -9.41 29.98 -9.22
CA ALA A 29 -10.23 28.92 -9.79
C ALA A 29 -9.48 28.13 -10.87
N GLY A 30 -9.79 26.83 -10.95
CA GLY A 30 -9.25 26.00 -12.03
C GLY A 30 -9.81 24.58 -12.03
N ALA A 31 -11.11 24.45 -12.26
CA ALA A 31 -11.75 23.17 -12.51
C ALA A 31 -11.09 22.45 -13.70
N THR A 32 -10.41 21.34 -13.43
CA THR A 32 -10.14 20.31 -14.42
C THR A 32 -10.46 18.94 -13.84
N ASN A 33 -11.64 18.50 -14.23
CA ASN A 33 -12.17 17.14 -14.24
C ASN A 33 -11.08 16.09 -14.51
N MET A 34 -10.70 15.34 -13.47
CA MET A 34 -10.15 14.00 -13.64
C MET A 34 -11.13 13.03 -12.98
N GLU A 35 -11.88 12.37 -13.85
CA GLU A 35 -12.65 11.16 -13.62
C GLU A 35 -11.74 10.09 -13.00
N GLU A 36 -11.65 10.06 -11.67
CA GLU A 36 -11.20 8.87 -10.95
C GLU A 36 -12.42 8.31 -10.22
N GLY A 37 -12.98 7.26 -10.82
CA GLY A 37 -14.16 6.57 -10.35
C GLY A 37 -14.01 6.18 -8.88
N ASN A 38 -14.75 6.88 -8.03
CA ASN A 38 -14.89 6.56 -6.62
C ASN A 38 -15.43 5.13 -6.49
N PRO A 39 -14.70 4.14 -5.94
CA PRO A 39 -15.32 2.91 -5.55
C PRO A 39 -16.30 3.28 -4.44
N THR A 40 -17.59 3.10 -4.74
CA THR A 40 -18.73 3.49 -3.90
C THR A 40 -18.38 3.35 -2.42
N PRO A 41 -18.43 4.44 -1.63
CA PRO A 41 -18.11 4.36 -0.21
C PRO A 41 -19.01 3.31 0.43
N PHE A 42 -18.40 2.27 1.00
CA PHE A 42 -19.09 1.25 1.78
C PHE A 42 -20.05 1.92 2.77
N PRO A 43 -21.27 1.39 3.00
CA PRO A 43 -22.15 1.95 4.00
C PRO A 43 -21.51 1.76 5.38
N ALA A 44 -20.97 2.86 5.92
CA ALA A 44 -20.31 2.90 7.20
C ALA A 44 -21.34 2.60 8.31
N PHE A 45 -21.11 1.51 9.04
CA PHE A 45 -21.80 1.28 10.31
C PHE A 45 -21.31 2.30 11.34
N GLY A 46 -22.15 3.31 11.59
CA GLY A 46 -22.34 3.96 12.89
C GLY A 46 -21.17 4.71 13.52
N THR A 47 -20.95 5.96 13.11
CA THR A 47 -20.42 7.01 14.00
C THR A 47 -21.57 7.90 14.44
N SER A 48 -21.99 7.75 15.69
CA SER A 48 -23.03 8.53 16.34
C SER A 48 -22.46 9.84 16.90
N SER A 49 -22.98 10.98 16.45
CA SER A 49 -23.03 12.22 17.24
C SER A 49 -24.30 12.99 16.87
N GLY A 50 -24.96 13.53 17.90
CA GLY A 50 -26.40 13.75 17.95
C GLY A 50 -26.97 14.81 17.01
N ALA A 51 -28.05 14.43 16.32
CA ALA A 51 -29.22 15.26 15.98
C ALA A 51 -30.27 14.30 15.41
N GLY A 52 -31.47 14.27 15.98
CA GLY A 52 -32.49 13.28 15.66
C GLY A 52 -32.95 13.35 14.21
N THR A 53 -32.73 12.27 13.45
CA THR A 53 -33.67 11.75 12.46
C THR A 53 -33.69 10.24 12.59
N SER A 54 -34.90 9.71 12.77
CA SER A 54 -35.16 8.28 12.92
C SER A 54 -35.01 7.58 11.56
N GLY A 55 -34.08 6.63 11.45
CA GLY A 55 -33.87 5.76 10.28
C GLY A 55 -32.41 5.78 9.84
N VAL A 56 -31.66 4.69 9.73
CA VAL A 56 -31.98 3.27 9.54
C VAL A 56 -31.02 2.47 10.43
N ALA A 57 -31.43 2.21 11.67
CA ALA A 57 -31.00 0.98 12.32
C ALA A 57 -31.84 -0.15 11.70
N PRO A 58 -31.34 -1.38 11.52
CA PRO A 58 -32.24 -2.51 11.43
C PRO A 58 -33.00 -2.51 12.75
N SER A 59 -34.23 -2.01 12.73
CA SER A 59 -35.10 -2.08 13.87
C SER A 59 -35.22 -3.56 14.21
N PHE A 60 -34.94 -3.94 15.45
CA PHE A 60 -35.47 -5.20 15.97
C PHE A 60 -36.97 -4.99 16.16
N GLN A 61 -37.68 -4.88 15.04
CA GLN A 61 -39.10 -4.68 14.98
C GLN A 61 -39.77 -6.02 15.23
N GLY A 62 -40.15 -6.22 16.49
CA GLY A 62 -40.99 -7.32 16.91
C GLY A 62 -40.24 -8.63 17.09
N ALA A 63 -40.75 -9.47 17.99
CA ALA A 63 -40.46 -10.89 17.96
C ALA A 63 -40.78 -11.40 16.54
N SER A 64 -39.75 -11.64 15.74
CA SER A 64 -39.93 -12.03 14.35
C SER A 64 -40.56 -13.42 14.34
N ASN A 65 -41.80 -13.54 13.86
CA ASN A 65 -42.48 -14.82 13.62
C ASN A 65 -41.86 -15.54 12.40
N MET A 66 -40.53 -15.59 12.33
CA MET A 66 -39.82 -16.29 11.30
C MET A 66 -39.89 -17.78 11.61
N SER A 67 -40.20 -18.58 10.59
CA SER A 67 -40.06 -20.02 10.72
C SER A 67 -38.57 -20.38 10.85
N ASN A 68 -38.28 -21.53 11.43
CA ASN A 68 -36.92 -22.04 11.52
C ASN A 68 -36.25 -22.14 10.14
N ASP A 69 -37.01 -22.50 9.11
CA ASP A 69 -36.53 -22.61 7.73
C ASP A 69 -36.11 -21.25 7.15
N GLU A 70 -36.84 -20.18 7.49
CA GLU A 70 -36.49 -18.83 7.08
C GLU A 70 -35.22 -18.34 7.78
N VAL A 71 -35.06 -18.66 9.06
CA VAL A 71 -33.84 -18.36 9.82
C VAL A 71 -32.65 -19.09 9.23
N LEU A 72 -32.79 -20.39 8.93
CA LEU A 72 -31.74 -21.20 8.31
C LEU A 72 -31.35 -20.68 6.93
N THR A 73 -32.34 -20.38 6.09
CA THR A 73 -32.12 -19.81 4.75
C THR A 73 -31.39 -18.46 4.83
N ARG A 74 -31.77 -17.60 5.77
CA ARG A 74 -31.07 -16.32 6.00
C ARG A 74 -29.64 -16.54 6.51
N MET A 75 -29.40 -17.54 7.35
CA MET A 75 -28.05 -17.87 7.81
C MET A 75 -27.17 -18.37 6.66
N MET A 76 -27.68 -19.28 5.84
CA MET A 76 -26.96 -19.79 4.65
C MET A 76 -26.65 -18.67 3.67
N SER A 77 -27.61 -17.80 3.37
CA SER A 77 -27.37 -16.62 2.52
C SER A 77 -26.30 -15.68 3.08
N ARG A 78 -26.22 -15.53 4.41
CA ARG A 78 -25.15 -14.73 5.03
C ARG A 78 -23.78 -15.39 4.92
N ILE A 79 -23.72 -16.72 5.07
CA ILE A 79 -22.49 -17.49 4.91
C ILE A 79 -21.99 -17.36 3.47
N ASP A 80 -22.84 -17.57 2.47
CA ASP A 80 -22.46 -17.43 1.05
C ASP A 80 -21.95 -16.01 0.71
N MET A 81 -22.56 -14.99 1.30
CA MET A 81 -22.12 -13.60 1.16
C MET A 81 -20.73 -13.39 1.81
N PHE A 82 -20.49 -13.97 2.99
CA PHE A 82 -19.17 -13.91 3.62
C PHE A 82 -18.13 -14.67 2.79
N ASP A 83 -18.43 -15.86 2.29
CA ASP A 83 -17.53 -16.66 1.47
C ASP A 83 -17.15 -15.94 0.18
N THR A 84 -18.13 -15.36 -0.52
CA THR A 84 -17.87 -14.57 -1.73
C THR A 84 -16.94 -13.39 -1.43
N ARG A 85 -17.17 -12.71 -0.29
CA ARG A 85 -16.34 -11.57 0.11
C ARG A 85 -14.92 -12.00 0.52
N LEU A 86 -14.80 -13.10 1.24
CA LEU A 86 -13.50 -13.65 1.65
C LEU A 86 -12.68 -14.10 0.43
N ASN A 87 -13.31 -14.78 -0.53
CA ASN A 87 -12.65 -15.18 -1.77
C ASN A 87 -12.17 -13.97 -2.60
N GLY A 88 -12.99 -12.91 -2.66
CA GLY A 88 -12.58 -11.65 -3.30
C GLY A 88 -11.38 -10.99 -2.60
N MET A 89 -11.38 -10.95 -1.27
CA MET A 89 -10.25 -10.43 -0.49
C MET A 89 -8.99 -11.28 -0.66
N GLU A 90 -9.11 -12.60 -0.67
CA GLU A 90 -8.00 -13.53 -0.91
C GLU A 90 -7.36 -13.29 -2.28
N SER A 91 -8.18 -13.18 -3.33
CA SER A 91 -7.68 -12.87 -4.68
C SER A 91 -6.94 -11.54 -4.75
N MET A 92 -7.44 -10.50 -4.09
CA MET A 92 -6.75 -9.21 -4.04
C MET A 92 -5.41 -9.29 -3.30
N ILE A 93 -5.34 -10.09 -2.24
CA ILE A 93 -4.11 -10.30 -1.48
C ILE A 93 -3.10 -11.05 -2.36
N VAL A 94 -3.51 -12.13 -3.02
CA VAL A 94 -2.65 -12.90 -3.94
C VAL A 94 -2.12 -12.03 -5.07
N ASP A 95 -2.96 -11.24 -5.73
CA ASP A 95 -2.56 -10.31 -6.79
C ASP A 95 -1.51 -9.29 -6.31
N LYS A 96 -1.71 -8.71 -5.11
CA LYS A 96 -0.76 -7.75 -4.53
C LYS A 96 0.59 -8.38 -4.18
N PHE A 97 0.61 -9.62 -3.73
CA PHE A 97 1.86 -10.30 -3.44
C PHE A 97 2.58 -10.77 -4.71
N GLN A 98 1.85 -11.28 -5.70
CA GLN A 98 2.42 -11.68 -6.99
C GLN A 98 3.00 -10.47 -7.75
N SER A 99 2.27 -9.35 -7.80
CA SER A 99 2.80 -8.12 -8.43
C SER A 99 4.06 -7.61 -7.74
N LYS A 100 4.15 -7.75 -6.41
CA LYS A 100 5.37 -7.43 -5.65
C LYS A 100 6.51 -8.40 -5.98
N GLU A 101 6.25 -9.70 -6.04
CA GLU A 101 7.25 -10.72 -6.40
C GLU A 101 7.80 -10.49 -7.81
N ILE A 102 6.93 -10.22 -8.79
CA ILE A 102 7.32 -9.88 -10.16
C ILE A 102 8.15 -8.60 -10.19
N MET A 103 7.76 -7.57 -9.44
CA MET A 103 8.53 -6.32 -9.33
C MET A 103 9.93 -6.55 -8.74
N HIS A 104 10.05 -7.36 -7.69
CA HIS A 104 11.35 -7.70 -7.10
C HIS A 104 12.23 -8.47 -8.08
N GLY A 105 11.70 -9.50 -8.74
CA GLY A 105 12.45 -10.25 -9.75
C GLY A 105 12.89 -9.37 -10.93
N SER A 106 12.05 -8.42 -11.36
CA SER A 106 12.40 -7.43 -12.39
C SER A 106 13.52 -6.50 -11.93
N LEU A 107 13.48 -6.04 -10.68
CA LEU A 107 14.52 -5.18 -10.11
C LEU A 107 15.86 -5.92 -9.97
N GLU A 108 15.85 -7.17 -9.51
CA GLU A 108 17.04 -8.03 -9.44
C GLU A 108 17.67 -8.22 -10.83
N SER A 109 16.85 -8.54 -11.84
CA SER A 109 17.32 -8.67 -13.22
C SER A 109 17.92 -7.38 -13.79
N LEU A 110 17.32 -6.23 -13.46
CA LEU A 110 17.87 -4.92 -13.84
C LEU A 110 19.23 -4.67 -13.17
N ILE A 111 19.35 -4.98 -11.87
CA ILE A 111 20.60 -4.84 -11.12
C ILE A 111 21.69 -5.74 -11.72
N ASP A 112 21.38 -7.01 -12.00
CA ASP A 112 22.32 -7.95 -12.61
C ASP A 112 22.80 -7.47 -13.98
N THR A 113 21.88 -6.94 -14.78
CA THR A 113 22.21 -6.36 -16.10
C THR A 113 23.18 -5.19 -15.97
N ILE A 114 22.89 -4.26 -15.04
CA ILE A 114 23.73 -3.09 -14.80
C ILE A 114 25.11 -3.52 -14.28
N GLN A 115 25.17 -4.46 -13.33
CA GLN A 115 26.42 -5.00 -12.79
C GLN A 115 27.26 -5.66 -13.87
N GLY A 116 26.66 -6.49 -14.74
CA GLY A 116 27.35 -7.11 -15.86
C GLY A 116 27.93 -6.09 -16.83
N GLN A 117 27.21 -5.00 -17.11
CA GLN A 117 27.73 -3.91 -17.94
C GLN A 117 28.92 -3.21 -17.29
N TYR A 118 28.85 -2.88 -16.00
CA TYR A 118 29.97 -2.28 -15.28
C TYR A 118 31.20 -3.18 -15.29
N GLN A 119 31.03 -4.49 -15.09
CA GLN A 119 32.13 -5.45 -15.15
C GLN A 119 32.75 -5.49 -16.54
N GLY A 120 31.94 -5.56 -17.60
CA GLY A 120 32.44 -5.56 -18.98
C GLY A 120 33.22 -4.28 -19.31
N ILE A 121 32.73 -3.12 -18.88
CA ILE A 121 33.44 -1.84 -19.04
C ILE A 121 34.75 -1.83 -18.26
N ALA A 122 34.75 -2.34 -17.02
CA ALA A 122 35.95 -2.42 -16.19
C ALA A 122 37.02 -3.33 -16.83
N ASP A 123 36.62 -4.49 -17.35
CA ASP A 123 37.52 -5.44 -18.04
C ASP A 123 38.10 -4.83 -19.32
N GLN A 124 37.29 -4.08 -20.06
CA GLN A 124 37.74 -3.37 -21.27
C GLN A 124 38.73 -2.26 -20.93
N LEU A 125 38.46 -1.47 -19.89
CA LEU A 125 39.39 -0.44 -19.42
C LEU A 125 40.71 -1.05 -18.95
N GLN A 126 40.68 -2.15 -18.20
CA GLN A 126 41.88 -2.86 -17.76
C GLN A 126 42.71 -3.34 -18.96
N THR A 127 42.05 -3.87 -20.00
CA THR A 127 42.71 -4.31 -21.24
C THR A 127 43.39 -3.14 -21.95
N ILE A 128 42.71 -1.99 -22.07
CA ILE A 128 43.28 -0.79 -22.69
C ILE A 128 44.49 -0.29 -21.89
N ILE A 129 44.41 -0.28 -20.56
CA ILE A 129 45.53 0.10 -19.69
C ILE A 129 46.75 -0.79 -19.94
N GLN A 130 46.57 -2.11 -20.04
CA GLN A 130 47.66 -3.05 -20.32
C GLN A 130 48.29 -2.83 -21.70
N LEU A 131 47.50 -2.51 -22.72
CA LEU A 131 48.00 -2.19 -24.06
C LEU A 131 48.79 -0.88 -24.10
N LEU A 132 48.43 0.08 -23.24
CA LEU A 132 49.15 1.34 -23.10
C LEU A 132 50.41 1.22 -22.24
N GLN A 133 50.59 0.12 -21.50
CA GLN A 133 51.82 -0.08 -20.72
C GLN A 133 53.02 -0.32 -21.65
N PRO A 134 54.15 0.37 -21.43
CA PRO A 134 55.38 0.11 -22.16
C PRO A 134 55.81 -1.35 -21.98
N HIS A 135 56.20 -2.02 -23.07
CA HIS A 135 56.75 -3.37 -22.99
C HIS A 135 57.93 -3.37 -22.01
N PRO A 136 58.00 -4.29 -21.03
CA PRO A 136 59.15 -4.39 -20.15
C PRO A 136 60.43 -4.55 -20.99
N PRO A 137 61.55 -3.90 -20.60
CA PRO A 137 62.78 -3.94 -21.38
C PRO A 137 63.24 -5.38 -21.58
N SER A 138 63.66 -5.70 -22.81
CA SER A 138 64.22 -7.00 -23.15
C SER A 138 65.38 -7.32 -22.20
N PRO A 139 65.48 -8.56 -21.69
CA PRO A 139 66.60 -8.95 -20.84
C PRO A 139 67.92 -8.78 -21.63
N PRO A 140 69.00 -8.35 -20.96
CA PRO A 140 70.29 -8.12 -21.63
C PRO A 140 70.78 -9.43 -22.27
N GLU A 141 71.08 -9.38 -23.56
CA GLU A 141 71.74 -10.47 -24.27
C GLU A 141 73.15 -10.65 -23.69
N SER A 142 73.47 -11.88 -23.30
CA SER A 142 74.69 -12.25 -22.58
C SER A 142 75.81 -12.75 -23.50
#